data_AF-A0A074XIC6-F1
#
_entry.id   AF-A0A074XIC6-F1
#
_cell.length_a   1.000
_cell.length_b   1.000
_cell.length_c   1.000
_cell.angle_alpha   90.00
_cell.angle_beta   90.00
_cell.angle_gamma   90.00
#
_symmetry.space_group_name_H-M   'P 1'
#
loop_
_entity.id
_entity.type
_entity.pdbx_description
1 polymer ?
#
loop_
_entity_poly.entity_id
_entity_poly.type
_entity_poly.pdbx_seq_one_letter_code
_entity_poly.pdbx_strand_id
1 'polypeptide(L)'
;MPETAQSDLEHEDRIEAIAALLTQWYTLQLLSTLHPLDTKISQPPHTPSPSLLSSWKTAGMSNLVMETLKQLPYLCGAEKKELAPFTRPLNYLDDDFAAEVWKDPFGLSEGGEKVQGYLGTCIPLTYCAGEEYGWLLLLDLHTNEIYEISNNAQTQTQTRRPPKGAPKYYYQHYPHNPAPETLKSWINKTKQLLWVPDPSTGIWMQQEKDDWNGSGKVFAV
;
A
#
# COMPACT_ATOMS: atom_id res chain seq x y z
N MET A 1 14.30 -8.29 33.22
CA MET A 1 13.78 -8.40 31.85
C MET A 1 13.14 -7.07 31.47
N PRO A 2 13.79 -6.25 30.63
CA PRO A 2 13.27 -4.99 30.10
C PRO A 2 12.99 -5.00 28.58
N GLU A 3 13.13 -6.14 27.90
CA GLU A 3 13.12 -6.23 26.43
C GLU A 3 11.79 -5.86 25.75
N THR A 4 10.65 -6.02 26.43
CA THR A 4 9.33 -5.71 25.85
C THR A 4 9.07 -4.21 25.73
N ALA A 5 9.38 -3.42 26.77
CA ALA A 5 9.08 -1.99 26.78
C ALA A 5 9.90 -1.20 25.75
N GLN A 6 11.14 -1.61 25.49
CA GLN A 6 12.00 -0.97 24.49
C GLN A 6 11.56 -1.33 23.06
N SER A 7 11.12 -2.57 22.83
CA SER A 7 10.56 -3.00 21.54
C SER A 7 9.24 -2.29 21.22
N ASP A 8 8.40 -2.02 22.22
CA ASP A 8 7.12 -1.34 22.04
C ASP A 8 7.32 0.15 21.71
N LEU A 9 8.24 0.83 22.41
CA LEU A 9 8.63 2.22 22.13
C LEU A 9 9.22 2.38 20.72
N GLU A 10 10.09 1.46 20.32
CA GLU A 10 10.65 1.46 18.96
C GLU A 10 9.58 1.23 17.88
N HIS A 11 8.52 0.48 18.19
CA HIS A 11 7.41 0.29 17.26
C HIS A 11 6.58 1.58 17.14
N GLU A 12 6.24 2.22 18.26
CA GLU A 12 5.49 3.49 18.28
C GLU A 12 6.20 4.59 17.49
N ASP A 13 7.50 4.82 17.75
CA ASP A 13 8.31 5.82 17.04
C ASP A 13 8.34 5.56 15.51
N ARG A 14 8.36 4.29 15.10
CA ARG A 14 8.35 3.90 13.68
C ARG A 14 7.00 4.17 13.03
N ILE A 15 5.90 3.85 13.70
CA ILE A 15 4.55 4.11 13.19
C ILE A 15 4.31 5.62 13.08
N GLU A 16 4.77 6.42 14.04
CA GLU A 16 4.70 7.89 13.94
C GLU A 16 5.45 8.43 12.71
N ALA A 17 6.65 7.90 12.44
CA ALA A 17 7.42 8.29 11.26
C ALA A 17 6.70 7.92 9.94
N ILE A 18 6.10 6.74 9.87
CA ILE A 18 5.29 6.31 8.72
C ILE A 18 4.05 7.20 8.56
N ALA A 19 3.33 7.48 9.65
CA ALA A 19 2.16 8.35 9.65
C ALA A 19 2.48 9.77 9.17
N ALA A 20 3.60 10.34 9.61
CA ALA A 20 4.06 11.65 9.16
C ALA A 20 4.34 11.68 7.65
N LEU A 21 5.00 10.64 7.12
CA LEU A 21 5.29 10.52 5.69
C LEU A 21 4.03 10.31 4.85
N LEU A 22 3.09 9.49 5.31
CA LEU A 22 1.79 9.33 4.64
C LEU A 22 1.01 10.64 4.60
N THR A 23 0.95 11.39 5.72
CA THR A 23 0.33 12.72 5.75
C THR A 23 0.99 13.66 4.76
N GLN A 24 2.32 13.66 4.68
CA GLN A 24 3.04 14.49 3.69
C GLN A 24 2.68 14.09 2.26
N TRP A 25 2.63 12.79 1.96
CA TRP A 25 2.30 12.31 0.63
C TRP A 25 0.86 12.68 0.24
N TYR A 26 -0.12 12.42 1.10
CA TYR A 26 -1.52 12.80 0.85
C TYR A 26 -1.71 14.32 0.72
N THR A 27 -0.96 15.11 1.49
CA THR A 27 -0.97 16.58 1.35
C THR A 27 -0.52 16.99 -0.04
N LEU A 28 0.55 16.38 -0.56
CA LEU A 28 1.01 16.66 -1.91
C LEU A 28 -0.04 16.28 -2.95
N GLN A 29 -0.72 15.14 -2.79
CA GLN A 29 -1.75 14.68 -3.72
C GLN A 29 -2.94 15.64 -3.81
N LEU A 30 -3.39 16.15 -2.66
CA LEU A 30 -4.42 17.19 -2.59
C LEU A 30 -4.01 18.49 -3.28
N LEU A 31 -2.72 18.81 -3.31
CA LEU A 31 -2.18 20.00 -3.99
C LEU A 31 -1.94 19.77 -5.48
N SER A 32 -1.55 18.56 -5.89
CA SER A 32 -1.13 18.24 -7.26
C SER A 32 -2.26 17.76 -8.16
N THR A 33 -3.36 17.26 -7.60
CA THR A 33 -4.48 16.70 -8.37
C THR A 33 -5.80 17.37 -8.03
N LEU A 34 -6.71 17.42 -9.01
CA LEU A 34 -8.09 17.87 -8.81
C LEU A 34 -8.89 16.74 -8.15
N HIS A 35 -8.79 16.65 -6.82
CA HIS A 35 -9.68 15.86 -5.99
C HIS A 35 -11.06 16.56 -5.82
N PRO A 36 -12.13 15.82 -5.50
CA PRO A 36 -13.37 16.39 -5.02
C PRO A 36 -13.15 17.40 -3.88
N LEU A 37 -13.97 18.45 -3.82
CA LEU A 37 -13.84 19.54 -2.84
C LEU A 37 -13.96 19.09 -1.38
N ASP A 38 -14.62 17.95 -1.15
CA ASP A 38 -14.83 17.32 0.14
C ASP A 38 -13.72 16.32 0.52
N THR A 39 -12.74 16.08 -0.37
CA THR A 39 -11.60 15.23 -0.06
C THR A 39 -10.73 15.87 1.02
N LYS A 40 -10.40 15.10 2.06
CA LYS A 40 -9.61 15.57 3.20
C LYS A 40 -8.74 14.46 3.76
N ILE A 41 -7.71 14.86 4.50
CA ILE A 41 -6.90 13.91 5.28
C ILE A 41 -7.53 13.78 6.66
N SER A 42 -7.98 12.58 7.02
CA SER A 42 -8.35 12.23 8.39
C SER A 42 -7.07 11.96 9.17
N GLN A 43 -6.88 12.71 10.28
CA GLN A 43 -5.70 12.62 11.12
C GLN A 43 -5.93 11.67 12.31
N PRO A 44 -4.95 10.84 12.69
CA PRO A 44 -5.03 9.97 13.87
C PRO A 44 -4.97 10.78 15.19
N PRO A 45 -5.27 10.18 16.36
CA PRO A 45 -5.74 8.81 16.54
C PRO A 45 -7.21 8.64 16.17
N HIS A 46 -7.55 7.50 15.60
CA HIS A 46 -8.91 7.20 15.16
C HIS A 46 -9.67 6.33 16.17
N THR A 47 -10.96 6.65 16.33
CA THR A 47 -11.91 5.80 17.04
C THR A 47 -12.90 5.23 16.01
N PRO A 48 -12.63 4.03 15.44
CA PRO A 48 -13.53 3.43 14.46
C PRO A 48 -14.89 3.12 15.09
N SER A 49 -15.94 3.17 14.29
CA SER A 49 -17.27 2.80 14.74
C SER A 49 -17.32 1.33 15.20
N PRO A 50 -18.25 0.97 16.11
CA PRO A 50 -18.38 -0.43 16.55
C PRO A 50 -18.62 -1.43 15.41
N SER A 51 -19.31 -1.01 14.34
CA SER A 51 -19.56 -1.85 13.16
C SER A 51 -18.27 -2.16 12.39
N LEU A 52 -17.42 -1.16 12.15
CA LEU A 52 -16.13 -1.34 11.48
C LEU A 52 -15.18 -2.19 12.32
N LEU A 53 -15.08 -1.90 13.62
CA LEU A 53 -14.28 -2.71 14.52
C LEU A 53 -14.73 -4.17 14.52
N SER A 54 -16.05 -4.41 14.46
CA SER A 54 -16.61 -5.76 14.34
C SER A 54 -16.29 -6.40 13.00
N SER A 55 -16.30 -5.62 11.90
CA SER A 55 -15.91 -6.06 10.56
C SER A 55 -14.44 -6.50 10.52
N TRP A 56 -13.52 -5.70 11.07
CA TRP A 56 -12.09 -6.03 11.17
C TRP A 56 -11.85 -7.29 11.99
N LYS A 57 -12.51 -7.43 13.14
CA LYS A 57 -12.44 -8.65 13.97
C LYS A 57 -12.99 -9.87 13.25
N THR A 58 -14.10 -9.72 12.52
CA THR A 58 -14.71 -10.80 11.73
C THR A 58 -13.83 -11.18 10.54
N ALA A 59 -13.10 -10.21 9.98
CA ALA A 59 -12.05 -10.45 9.00
C ALA A 59 -10.86 -11.21 9.59
N GLY A 60 -10.76 -11.23 10.92
CA GLY A 60 -9.73 -11.90 11.67
C GLY A 60 -8.54 -11.01 11.96
N MET A 61 -8.54 -9.71 11.63
CA MET A 61 -7.38 -8.82 11.83
C MET A 61 -6.83 -8.90 13.25
N SER A 62 -5.51 -8.99 13.39
CA SER A 62 -4.85 -9.05 14.69
C SER A 62 -4.98 -7.72 15.45
N ASN A 63 -4.87 -7.76 16.79
CA ASN A 63 -4.88 -6.54 17.59
C ASN A 63 -3.78 -5.56 17.19
N LEU A 64 -2.58 -6.06 16.87
CA LEU A 64 -1.48 -5.24 16.38
C LEU A 64 -1.90 -4.43 15.14
N VAL A 65 -2.44 -5.10 14.12
CA VAL A 65 -2.93 -4.44 12.90
C VAL A 65 -4.03 -3.42 13.22
N MET A 66 -5.01 -3.81 14.03
CA MET A 66 -6.12 -2.92 14.38
C MET A 66 -5.67 -1.67 15.15
N GLU A 67 -4.71 -1.79 16.06
CA GLU A 67 -4.16 -0.63 16.78
C GLU A 67 -3.31 0.25 15.86
N THR A 68 -2.48 -0.35 14.99
CA THR A 68 -1.70 0.43 14.01
C THR A 68 -2.61 1.19 13.04
N LEU A 69 -3.69 0.58 12.54
CA LEU A 69 -4.65 1.24 11.65
C LEU A 69 -5.27 2.50 12.29
N LYS A 70 -5.40 2.56 13.62
CA LYS A 70 -5.91 3.77 14.30
C LYS A 70 -4.89 4.91 14.34
N GLN A 71 -3.61 4.62 14.12
CA GLN A 71 -2.50 5.57 14.18
C GLN A 71 -2.06 6.06 12.79
N LEU A 72 -2.57 5.48 11.71
CA LEU A 72 -2.26 5.91 10.35
C LEU A 72 -3.27 6.97 9.87
N PRO A 73 -2.85 8.00 9.12
CA PRO A 73 -3.75 8.93 8.46
C PRO A 73 -4.40 8.29 7.23
N TYR A 74 -5.58 8.78 6.84
CA TYR A 74 -6.31 8.32 5.65
C TYR A 74 -6.77 9.48 4.78
N LEU A 75 -6.80 9.27 3.46
CA LEU A 75 -7.41 10.22 2.52
C LEU A 75 -8.89 9.86 2.31
N CYS A 76 -9.78 10.61 2.96
CA CYS A 76 -11.23 10.40 2.93
C CYS A 76 -11.89 11.22 1.82
N GLY A 77 -13.00 10.73 1.26
CA GLY A 77 -13.71 11.39 0.16
C GLY A 77 -13.02 11.27 -1.21
N ALA A 78 -11.91 10.53 -1.29
CA ALA A 78 -11.16 10.27 -2.52
C ALA A 78 -11.61 8.99 -3.25
N GLU A 79 -12.83 8.49 -3.00
CA GLU A 79 -13.31 7.11 -3.30
C GLU A 79 -13.12 6.63 -4.75
N LYS A 80 -12.83 7.54 -5.69
CA LYS A 80 -12.58 7.20 -7.11
C LYS A 80 -11.34 7.86 -7.70
N LYS A 81 -10.57 8.61 -6.90
CA LYS A 81 -9.40 9.33 -7.40
C LYS A 81 -8.11 8.59 -7.09
N GLU A 82 -7.34 8.43 -8.14
CA GLU A 82 -6.02 7.86 -8.12
C GLU A 82 -5.01 8.88 -7.56
N LEU A 83 -4.12 8.42 -6.67
CA LEU A 83 -2.99 9.21 -6.16
C LEU A 83 -1.74 9.01 -7.02
N ALA A 84 -1.68 7.89 -7.71
CA ALA A 84 -0.74 7.63 -8.78
C ALA A 84 -1.49 6.81 -9.83
N PRO A 85 -1.01 6.73 -11.07
CA PRO A 85 -1.68 5.99 -12.14
C PRO A 85 -2.13 4.60 -11.67
N PHE A 86 -3.43 4.33 -11.81
CA PHE A 86 -4.08 3.07 -11.41
C PHE A 86 -3.84 2.66 -9.95
N THR A 87 -3.53 3.63 -9.08
CA THR A 87 -3.23 3.42 -7.66
C THR A 87 -4.15 4.31 -6.83
N ARG A 88 -5.01 3.71 -6.04
CA ARG A 88 -5.99 4.41 -5.18
C ARG A 88 -5.60 4.33 -3.71
N PRO A 89 -5.96 5.35 -2.90
CA PRO A 89 -5.82 5.24 -1.45
C PRO A 89 -6.83 4.22 -0.92
N LEU A 90 -6.46 3.54 0.17
CA LEU A 90 -7.40 2.77 0.98
C LEU A 90 -7.78 3.55 2.24
N ASN A 91 -9.06 3.53 2.61
CA ASN A 91 -9.57 4.15 3.82
C ASN A 91 -10.27 3.12 4.71
N TYR A 92 -9.58 2.62 5.72
CA TYR A 92 -10.16 1.61 6.63
C TYR A 92 -11.23 2.19 7.57
N LEU A 93 -11.35 3.52 7.69
CA LEU A 93 -12.28 4.16 8.63
C LEU A 93 -13.71 4.29 8.14
N ASP A 94 -13.94 4.23 6.83
CA ASP A 94 -15.27 4.45 6.25
C ASP A 94 -15.59 3.47 5.12
N ASP A 95 -14.62 2.68 4.66
CA ASP A 95 -14.75 1.85 3.47
C ASP A 95 -14.61 0.35 3.80
N ASP A 96 -15.72 -0.39 3.66
CA ASP A 96 -15.73 -1.85 3.80
C ASP A 96 -14.84 -2.52 2.73
N PHE A 97 -14.64 -1.87 1.58
CA PHE A 97 -13.76 -2.36 0.52
C PHE A 97 -12.31 -2.49 1.00
N ALA A 98 -11.84 -1.60 1.88
CA ALA A 98 -10.48 -1.71 2.43
C ALA A 98 -10.29 -3.01 3.23
N ALA A 99 -11.32 -3.45 3.96
CA ALA A 99 -11.29 -4.74 4.65
C ALA A 99 -11.39 -5.94 3.69
N GLU A 100 -12.04 -5.77 2.53
CA GLU A 100 -12.03 -6.78 1.46
C GLU A 100 -10.65 -6.90 0.81
N VAL A 101 -10.01 -5.77 0.46
CA VAL A 101 -8.64 -5.74 -0.07
C VAL A 101 -7.64 -6.29 0.95
N TRP A 102 -7.84 -6.08 2.25
CA TRP A 102 -6.98 -6.72 3.25
C TRP A 102 -7.13 -8.26 3.29
N LYS A 103 -8.32 -8.79 3.00
CA LYS A 103 -8.56 -10.25 2.93
C LYS A 103 -8.09 -10.89 1.63
N ASP A 104 -8.10 -10.13 0.55
CA ASP A 104 -7.72 -10.60 -0.77
C ASP A 104 -7.14 -9.44 -1.59
N PRO A 105 -5.90 -9.01 -1.28
CA PRO A 105 -5.31 -7.82 -1.91
C PRO A 105 -5.05 -7.98 -3.41
N PHE A 106 -5.16 -9.21 -3.90
CA PHE A 106 -4.85 -9.60 -5.27
C PHE A 106 -6.05 -10.19 -6.03
N GLY A 107 -7.23 -10.24 -5.40
CA GLY A 107 -8.43 -10.81 -6.03
C GLY A 107 -8.27 -12.29 -6.45
N LEU A 108 -7.43 -13.06 -5.74
CA LEU A 108 -7.09 -14.45 -6.11
C LEU A 108 -8.17 -15.46 -5.70
N SER A 109 -9.24 -15.02 -5.05
CA SER A 109 -10.36 -15.88 -4.68
C SER A 109 -11.33 -16.14 -5.84
N GLU A 110 -10.93 -16.97 -6.82
CA GLU A 110 -11.87 -17.51 -7.81
C GLU A 110 -12.78 -18.59 -7.19
N GLY A 111 -14.09 -18.53 -7.46
CA GLY A 111 -15.01 -19.67 -7.28
C GLY A 111 -15.80 -19.76 -5.97
N GLY A 112 -15.83 -18.70 -5.14
CA GLY A 112 -16.76 -18.62 -4.00
C GLY A 112 -16.36 -19.43 -2.76
N GLU A 113 -15.31 -20.26 -2.84
CA GLU A 113 -14.55 -20.61 -1.64
C GLU A 113 -13.68 -19.41 -1.28
N LYS A 114 -14.15 -18.61 -0.32
CA LYS A 114 -13.36 -17.52 0.30
C LYS A 114 -12.15 -18.14 1.00
N VAL A 115 -11.11 -18.46 0.24
CA VAL A 115 -9.85 -18.94 0.78
C VAL A 115 -9.26 -17.78 1.56
N GLN A 116 -9.27 -17.88 2.90
CA GLN A 116 -8.75 -16.89 3.84
C GLN A 116 -7.33 -16.41 3.44
N GLY A 117 -7.27 -15.31 2.67
CA GLY A 117 -6.08 -14.58 2.27
C GLY A 117 -5.63 -13.68 3.42
N TYR A 118 -5.25 -14.29 4.53
CA TYR A 118 -4.85 -13.55 5.72
C TYR A 118 -3.49 -12.90 5.48
N LEU A 119 -3.47 -11.59 5.23
CA LEU A 119 -2.25 -10.78 5.15
C LEU A 119 -1.43 -10.75 6.47
N GLY A 120 -1.93 -11.39 7.54
CA GLY A 120 -1.20 -11.50 8.78
C GLY A 120 -1.08 -10.15 9.47
N THR A 121 0.16 -9.70 9.59
CA THR A 121 0.55 -8.39 10.12
C THR A 121 0.73 -7.36 9.03
N CYS A 122 0.44 -7.66 7.76
CA CYS A 122 0.61 -6.71 6.67
C CYS A 122 -0.65 -5.86 6.45
N ILE A 123 -0.44 -4.60 6.08
CA ILE A 123 -1.48 -3.59 5.81
C ILE A 123 -1.31 -3.05 4.39
N PRO A 124 -2.26 -3.32 3.48
CA PRO A 124 -2.38 -2.60 2.22
C PRO A 124 -2.62 -1.11 2.47
N LEU A 125 -1.72 -0.27 2.00
CA LEU A 125 -1.83 1.19 2.05
C LEU A 125 -2.55 1.75 0.81
N THR A 126 -2.50 1.01 -0.31
CA THR A 126 -3.13 1.38 -1.58
C THR A 126 -3.92 0.20 -2.15
N TYR A 127 -4.78 0.49 -3.12
CA TYR A 127 -5.42 -0.51 -3.97
C TYR A 127 -4.98 -0.31 -5.43
N CYS A 128 -4.68 -1.42 -6.11
CA CYS A 128 -4.40 -1.43 -7.54
C CYS A 128 -5.73 -1.41 -8.31
N ALA A 129 -6.08 -0.26 -8.88
CA ALA A 129 -7.37 -0.03 -9.51
C ALA A 129 -7.42 -0.38 -11.02
N GLY A 130 -6.31 -0.83 -11.60
CA GLY A 130 -6.24 -1.30 -12.99
C GLY A 130 -6.13 -2.82 -13.08
N GLU A 131 -6.85 -3.41 -14.05
CA GLU A 131 -6.82 -4.86 -14.33
C GLU A 131 -5.42 -5.36 -14.74
N GLU A 132 -4.55 -4.47 -15.25
CA GLU A 132 -3.24 -4.83 -15.78
C GLU A 132 -2.08 -4.00 -15.20
N TYR A 133 -2.31 -2.77 -14.71
CA TYR A 133 -1.25 -1.86 -14.30
C TYR A 133 -1.66 -1.09 -13.04
N GLY A 134 -0.74 -0.90 -12.09
CA GLY A 134 -0.97 -0.22 -10.80
C GLY A 134 -0.11 -0.81 -9.69
N TRP A 135 -0.03 -0.14 -8.55
CA TRP A 135 0.81 -0.52 -7.42
C TRP A 135 0.01 -0.77 -6.15
N LEU A 136 0.20 -1.96 -5.57
CA LEU A 136 -0.16 -2.28 -4.20
C LEU A 136 1.05 -1.98 -3.31
N LEU A 137 0.92 -1.02 -2.41
CA LEU A 137 1.86 -0.77 -1.33
C LEU A 137 1.42 -1.57 -0.11
N LEU A 138 2.23 -2.54 0.30
CA LEU A 138 1.94 -3.41 1.44
C LEU A 138 2.94 -3.14 2.56
N LEU A 139 2.48 -2.56 3.67
CA LEU A 139 3.28 -2.35 4.88
C LEU A 139 3.32 -3.62 5.71
N ASP A 140 4.51 -4.17 5.96
CA ASP A 140 4.69 -5.29 6.90
C ASP A 140 5.13 -4.77 8.27
N LEU A 141 4.28 -4.97 9.28
CA LEU A 141 4.56 -4.53 10.65
C LEU A 141 5.64 -5.35 11.35
N HIS A 142 6.01 -6.53 10.84
CA HIS A 142 7.09 -7.33 11.41
C HIS A 142 8.46 -6.81 10.98
N THR A 143 8.65 -6.56 9.69
CA THR A 143 9.94 -6.10 9.14
C THR A 143 10.05 -4.57 9.05
N ASN A 144 8.92 -3.86 9.19
CA ASN A 144 8.83 -2.41 8.99
C ASN A 144 9.22 -1.96 7.57
N GLU A 145 8.86 -2.78 6.60
CA GLU A 145 9.15 -2.57 5.19
C GLU A 145 7.86 -2.35 4.41
N ILE A 146 7.98 -1.65 3.28
CA ILE A 146 6.90 -1.59 2.30
C ILE A 146 7.32 -2.40 1.08
N TYR A 147 6.46 -3.34 0.72
CA TYR A 147 6.53 -4.06 -0.54
C TYR A 147 5.77 -3.26 -1.59
N GLU A 148 6.45 -2.91 -2.68
CA GLU A 148 5.84 -2.29 -3.86
C GLU A 148 5.53 -3.39 -4.86
N ILE A 149 4.24 -3.76 -4.98
CA ILE A 149 3.81 -4.87 -5.83
C ILE A 149 3.05 -4.31 -7.02
N SER A 150 3.61 -4.43 -8.22
CA SER A 150 2.87 -4.12 -9.44
C SER A 150 2.02 -5.31 -9.87
N ASN A 151 0.86 -5.05 -10.47
CA ASN A 151 -0.02 -6.12 -10.97
C ASN A 151 0.69 -6.97 -12.05
N ASN A 152 1.53 -6.35 -12.89
CA ASN A 152 2.38 -7.05 -13.87
C ASN A 152 3.47 -7.93 -13.24
N ALA A 153 4.04 -7.54 -12.10
CA ALA A 153 4.98 -8.40 -11.41
C ALA A 153 4.28 -9.68 -10.93
N GLN A 154 3.02 -9.61 -10.51
CA GLN A 154 2.27 -10.82 -10.11
C GLN A 154 2.09 -11.81 -11.27
N THR A 155 1.86 -11.32 -12.50
CA THR A 155 1.72 -12.19 -13.67
C THR A 155 3.05 -12.77 -14.15
N GLN A 156 4.19 -12.09 -13.90
CA GLN A 156 5.51 -12.54 -14.34
C GLN A 156 6.29 -13.38 -13.30
N THR A 157 6.01 -13.25 -12.00
CA THR A 157 6.88 -13.79 -10.93
C THR A 157 6.35 -15.01 -10.18
N GLN A 158 5.26 -15.66 -10.62
CA GLN A 158 4.84 -16.98 -10.10
C GLN A 158 5.80 -18.14 -10.48
N THR A 159 7.08 -17.89 -10.72
CA THR A 159 8.04 -18.87 -11.24
C THR A 159 8.66 -19.78 -10.18
N ARG A 160 8.50 -19.55 -8.87
CA ARG A 160 8.96 -20.50 -7.84
C ARG A 160 7.85 -20.89 -6.87
N ARG A 161 7.61 -22.20 -6.78
CA ARG A 161 6.73 -22.77 -5.75
C ARG A 161 7.28 -22.43 -4.36
N PRO A 162 6.42 -22.11 -3.39
CA PRO A 162 6.85 -21.83 -2.02
C PRO A 162 7.57 -23.05 -1.40
N PRO A 163 8.53 -22.86 -0.47
CA PRO A 163 9.15 -23.94 0.28
C PRO A 163 8.13 -24.81 1.00
N LYS A 164 8.42 -26.10 1.14
CA LYS A 164 7.53 -27.05 1.82
C LYS A 164 7.41 -26.66 3.31
N GLY A 165 6.18 -26.37 3.76
CA GLY A 165 5.91 -25.93 5.13
C GLY A 165 6.08 -24.43 5.37
N ALA A 166 6.34 -23.63 4.33
CA ALA A 166 6.24 -22.18 4.44
C ALA A 166 4.82 -21.80 4.89
N PRO A 167 4.67 -20.69 5.65
CA PRO A 167 3.34 -20.15 5.92
C PRO A 167 2.57 -20.02 4.60
N LYS A 168 1.24 -20.16 4.66
CA LYS A 168 0.36 -20.13 3.49
C LYS A 168 0.56 -18.87 2.61
N TYR A 169 1.23 -17.86 3.15
CA TYR A 169 1.55 -16.54 2.61
C TYR A 169 3.05 -16.37 2.32
N TYR A 170 3.70 -17.38 1.74
CA TYR A 170 5.06 -17.21 1.22
C TYR A 170 5.04 -16.27 0.01
N TYR A 171 5.20 -14.99 0.26
CA TYR A 171 5.49 -14.01 -0.77
C TYR A 171 6.96 -14.18 -1.12
N GLN A 172 7.22 -14.55 -2.37
CA GLN A 172 8.57 -14.59 -2.91
C GLN A 172 9.10 -13.16 -2.81
N HIS A 173 9.98 -12.90 -1.84
CA HIS A 173 10.47 -11.57 -1.47
C HIS A 173 10.79 -10.76 -2.72
N TYR A 174 9.85 -9.91 -3.15
CA TYR A 174 10.17 -8.82 -4.05
C TYR A 174 11.16 -7.92 -3.29
N PRO A 175 12.06 -7.23 -3.99
CA PRO A 175 12.93 -6.26 -3.34
C PRO A 175 12.07 -5.31 -2.52
N HIS A 176 12.31 -5.33 -1.21
CA HIS A 176 11.64 -4.51 -0.22
C HIS A 176 12.60 -3.44 0.25
N ASN A 177 12.06 -2.28 0.59
CA ASN A 177 12.81 -1.20 1.19
C ASN A 177 12.15 -0.83 2.51
N PRO A 178 12.91 -0.29 3.48
CA PRO A 178 12.31 0.12 4.73
C PRO A 178 11.24 1.19 4.47
N ALA A 179 10.14 1.11 5.23
CA ALA A 179 8.93 1.87 4.95
C ALA A 179 9.17 3.39 4.81
N PRO A 180 10.00 4.04 5.66
CA PRO A 180 10.30 5.46 5.50
C PRO A 180 10.98 5.80 4.16
N GLU A 181 11.91 4.98 3.71
CA GLU A 181 12.64 5.16 2.45
C GLU A 181 11.71 5.04 1.25
N THR A 182 10.83 4.03 1.25
CA THR A 182 9.80 3.84 0.23
C THR A 182 8.88 5.04 0.14
N LEU A 183 8.32 5.49 1.28
CA LEU A 183 7.41 6.65 1.29
C LEU A 183 8.11 7.94 0.85
N LYS A 184 9.36 8.18 1.28
CA LYS A 184 10.18 9.32 0.81
C LYS A 184 10.39 9.28 -0.70
N SER A 185 10.61 8.09 -1.27
CA SER A 185 10.72 7.88 -2.71
C SER A 185 9.44 8.30 -3.43
N TRP A 186 8.29 7.81 -2.97
CA TRP A 186 6.97 8.17 -3.52
C TRP A 186 6.64 9.67 -3.39
N ILE A 187 6.98 10.29 -2.26
CA ILE A 187 6.87 11.74 -2.06
C ILE A 187 7.71 12.50 -3.09
N ASN A 188 8.98 12.11 -3.28
CA ASN A 188 9.87 12.79 -4.21
C ASN A 188 9.40 12.64 -5.66
N LYS A 189 8.95 11.45 -6.05
CA LYS A 189 8.38 11.18 -7.38
C LYS A 189 7.13 12.03 -7.63
N THR A 190 6.26 12.16 -6.62
CA THR A 190 5.08 13.05 -6.68
C THR A 190 5.48 14.51 -6.88
N LYS A 191 6.47 15.02 -6.11
CA LYS A 191 6.97 16.41 -6.24
C LYS A 191 7.57 16.69 -7.62
N GLN A 192 8.28 15.72 -8.18
CA GLN A 192 8.98 15.86 -9.46
C GLN A 192 8.09 15.48 -10.66
N LEU A 193 6.85 15.02 -10.41
CA LEU A 193 5.93 14.50 -11.42
C LEU A 193 6.57 13.41 -12.31
N LEU A 194 7.48 12.60 -11.75
CA LEU A 194 8.19 11.53 -12.48
C LEU A 194 7.34 10.26 -12.61
N TRP A 195 6.10 10.47 -13.02
CA TRP A 195 5.25 9.44 -13.60
C TRP A 195 5.32 9.67 -15.10
N VAL A 196 5.80 8.70 -15.87
CA VAL A 196 6.04 8.81 -17.31
C VAL A 196 5.13 7.84 -18.05
N PRO A 197 4.45 8.26 -19.14
CA PRO A 197 3.69 7.31 -19.94
C PRO A 197 4.65 6.31 -20.58
N ASP A 198 4.42 5.03 -20.34
CA ASP A 198 4.93 3.91 -21.11
C ASP A 198 4.53 4.14 -22.57
N PRO A 199 5.49 4.35 -23.48
CA PRO A 199 5.17 4.58 -24.88
C PRO A 199 4.61 3.34 -25.59
N SER A 200 4.75 2.15 -25.02
CA SER A 200 4.24 0.89 -25.61
C SER A 200 2.80 0.58 -25.22
N THR A 201 2.38 0.98 -24.02
CA THR A 201 1.02 0.72 -23.49
C THR A 201 0.18 2.00 -23.34
N GLY A 202 0.81 3.19 -23.44
CA GLY A 202 0.17 4.48 -23.21
C GLY A 202 -0.08 4.82 -21.74
N ILE A 203 0.48 4.04 -20.81
CA ILE A 203 0.15 4.04 -19.37
C ILE A 203 1.23 4.71 -18.54
N TRP A 204 0.86 5.56 -17.59
CA TRP A 204 1.81 6.26 -16.73
C TRP A 204 2.49 5.31 -15.72
N MET A 205 3.79 5.10 -15.86
CA MET A 205 4.67 4.29 -15.01
C MET A 205 5.57 5.17 -14.13
N GLN A 206 6.11 4.58 -13.08
CA GLN A 206 7.10 5.23 -12.22
C GLN A 206 8.44 5.30 -12.95
N GLN A 207 9.08 6.48 -13.03
CA GLN A 207 10.44 6.56 -13.58
C GLN A 207 11.41 5.90 -12.58
N GLU A 208 11.94 4.72 -12.92
CA GLU A 208 12.98 4.06 -12.12
C GLU A 208 14.31 4.83 -12.20
N LYS A 209 15.03 4.85 -11.08
CA LYS A 209 16.18 5.73 -10.85
C LYS A 209 17.45 5.28 -11.60
N ASP A 210 17.45 4.12 -12.25
CA ASP A 210 18.65 3.49 -12.82
C ASP A 210 18.83 3.69 -14.35
N ASP A 211 17.89 4.35 -15.04
CA ASP A 211 18.06 4.69 -16.47
C ASP A 211 18.77 6.04 -16.71
N TRP A 212 19.56 6.50 -15.73
CA TRP A 212 20.43 7.65 -15.91
C TRP A 212 21.77 7.31 -16.59
N ASN A 213 21.76 6.36 -17.54
CA ASN A 213 22.89 6.11 -18.43
C ASN A 213 22.62 6.67 -19.83
N GLY A 214 22.03 7.86 -19.95
CA GLY A 214 22.23 8.76 -21.10
C GLY A 214 21.89 8.22 -22.50
N SER A 215 21.26 7.05 -22.63
CA SER A 215 20.80 6.50 -23.90
C SER A 215 19.29 6.39 -23.88
N GLY A 216 18.64 7.56 -23.86
CA GLY A 216 17.28 7.66 -24.37
C GLY A 216 17.29 7.16 -25.81
N LYS A 217 16.89 5.91 -26.01
CA LYS A 217 16.60 5.38 -27.34
C LYS A 217 15.10 5.44 -27.53
N VAL A 218 14.69 6.57 -28.11
CA VAL A 218 13.42 6.72 -28.80
C VAL A 218 13.43 5.75 -29.98
N PHE A 219 12.39 4.96 -30.14
CA PHE A 219 12.08 4.33 -31.43
C PHE A 219 10.65 4.67 -31.82
N ALA A 220 10.54 5.41 -32.91
CA ALA A 220 9.30 5.70 -33.62
C ALA A 220 9.10 4.67 -34.73
N VAL A 221 7.86 4.25 -34.99
CA VAL A 221 7.06 4.66 -36.17
C VAL A 221 5.59 4.65 -35.78
#